data_AF-A0A5C6RPV0-F1
#
_entry.id   AF-A0A5C6RPV0-F1
#
_cell.length_a   1.000
_cell.length_b   1.000
_cell.length_c   1.000
_cell.angle_alpha   90.00
_cell.angle_beta   90.00
_cell.angle_gamma   90.00
#
_symmetry.space_group_name_H-M   'P 1'
#
loop_
_entity.id
_entity.type
_entity.pdbx_description
1 polymer ?
#
loop_
_entity_poly.entity_id
_entity_poly.type
_entity_poly.pdbx_seq_one_letter_code
_entity_poly.pdbx_strand_id
1 'polypeptide(L)'
;MSRLERSHNLLDAIAACDWYDAEMVMSAVLEEARADAPLVPFGDIEDDAEFWAAMATYEELRAYFLACGKRLARRQIGRRGKIRLAQLLLADLTDEDRQTMVATHRTGDAGRQVIQPERRQAEGPRR
;
A
#
# COMPACT_ATOMS: atom_id res chain seq x y z
N MET A 1 -17.57 16.01 -29.63
CA MET A 1 -17.77 15.83 -28.18
C MET A 1 -17.47 17.12 -27.43
N SER A 2 -18.52 17.69 -26.83
CA SER A 2 -18.44 18.82 -25.91
C SER A 2 -17.72 18.45 -24.61
N ARG A 3 -17.26 19.45 -23.84
CA ARG A 3 -16.64 19.22 -22.51
C ARG A 3 -17.57 18.43 -21.58
N LEU A 4 -18.86 18.73 -21.65
CA LEU A 4 -19.88 18.15 -20.79
C LEU A 4 -20.17 16.69 -21.17
N GLU A 5 -20.21 16.38 -22.46
CA GLU A 5 -20.32 15.00 -22.96
C GLU A 5 -19.12 14.13 -22.53
N ARG A 6 -17.90 14.68 -22.57
CA ARG A 6 -16.71 13.95 -22.09
C ARG A 6 -16.75 13.69 -20.58
N SER A 7 -17.28 14.63 -19.80
CA SER A 7 -17.43 14.47 -18.36
C SER A 7 -18.44 13.38 -18.00
N HIS A 8 -19.58 13.32 -18.71
CA HIS A 8 -20.57 12.26 -18.50
C HIS A 8 -20.02 10.88 -18.89
N ASN A 9 -19.34 10.77 -20.04
CA ASN A 9 -18.72 9.52 -20.45
C ASN A 9 -17.69 9.02 -19.43
N LEU A 10 -16.95 9.92 -18.78
CA LEU A 10 -16.01 9.56 -17.73
C LEU A 10 -16.73 9.06 -16.47
N LEU A 11 -17.82 9.71 -16.05
CA LEU A 11 -18.64 9.26 -14.93
C LEU A 11 -19.23 7.88 -15.19
N ASP A 12 -19.76 7.65 -16.39
CA ASP A 12 -20.32 6.36 -16.79
C ASP A 12 -19.25 5.25 -16.80
N ALA A 13 -18.05 5.56 -17.28
CA ALA A 13 -16.93 4.63 -17.27
C ALA A 13 -16.47 4.28 -15.85
N ILE A 14 -16.41 5.25 -14.94
CA ILE A 14 -16.06 5.03 -13.53
C ILE A 14 -17.14 4.18 -12.84
N ALA A 15 -18.41 4.46 -13.07
CA ALA A 15 -19.52 3.73 -12.48
C ALA A 15 -19.63 2.28 -12.98
N ALA A 16 -19.11 1.98 -14.16
CA ALA A 16 -19.08 0.64 -14.74
C ALA A 16 -17.90 -0.23 -14.23
N CYS A 17 -16.92 0.36 -13.56
CA CYS A 17 -15.77 -0.35 -13.00
C CYS A 17 -16.10 -0.95 -11.62
N ASP A 18 -15.35 -1.97 -11.21
CA ASP A 18 -15.27 -2.32 -9.79
C ASP A 18 -14.75 -1.12 -9.00
N TRP A 19 -15.32 -0.90 -7.81
CA TRP A 19 -14.99 0.25 -6.98
C TRP A 19 -13.49 0.36 -6.66
N TYR A 20 -12.82 -0.75 -6.35
CA TYR A 20 -11.40 -0.74 -6.00
C TYR A 20 -10.52 -0.41 -7.21
N ASP A 21 -10.88 -0.93 -8.39
CA ASP A 21 -10.18 -0.65 -9.63
C ASP A 21 -10.37 0.82 -10.06
N ALA A 22 -11.60 1.33 -9.92
CA ALA A 22 -11.93 2.72 -10.18
C ALA A 22 -11.15 3.66 -9.25
N GLU A 23 -11.13 3.39 -7.94
CA GLU A 23 -10.38 4.16 -6.95
C GLU A 23 -8.90 4.21 -7.31
N MET A 24 -8.28 3.05 -7.59
CA MET A 24 -6.86 2.95 -7.91
C MET A 24 -6.49 3.74 -9.18
N VAL A 25 -7.26 3.58 -10.26
CA VAL A 25 -7.00 4.25 -11.54
C VAL A 25 -7.18 5.76 -11.41
N MET A 26 -8.26 6.22 -10.75
CA MET A 26 -8.51 7.64 -10.54
C MET A 26 -7.43 8.29 -9.69
N SER A 27 -6.98 7.63 -8.61
CA SER A 27 -5.87 8.12 -7.79
C SER A 27 -4.59 8.27 -8.62
N ALA A 28 -4.21 7.25 -9.41
CA ALA A 28 -3.01 7.33 -10.25
C ALA A 28 -3.08 8.47 -11.28
N VAL A 29 -4.24 8.67 -11.91
CA VAL A 29 -4.45 9.76 -12.89
C VAL A 29 -4.39 11.13 -12.21
N LEU A 30 -4.97 11.28 -11.02
CA LEU A 30 -4.97 12.55 -10.29
C LEU A 30 -3.59 12.89 -9.72
N GLU A 31 -2.84 11.91 -9.24
CA GLU A 31 -1.45 12.07 -8.81
C GLU A 31 -0.57 12.58 -9.97
N GLU A 32 -0.65 11.94 -11.14
CA GLU A 32 0.10 12.36 -12.32
C GLU A 32 -0.33 13.76 -12.80
N ALA A 33 -1.64 14.05 -12.82
CA ALA A 33 -2.16 15.37 -13.22
C ALA A 33 -1.75 16.49 -12.25
N ARG A 34 -1.41 16.15 -11.01
CA ARG A 34 -0.97 17.09 -9.96
C ARG A 34 0.54 17.23 -9.86
N ALA A 35 1.32 16.36 -10.50
CA ALA A 35 2.78 16.35 -10.40
C ALA A 35 3.44 17.70 -10.77
N ASP A 36 2.79 18.51 -11.62
CA ASP A 36 3.25 19.84 -12.04
C ASP A 36 2.27 20.99 -11.67
N ALA A 37 1.20 20.70 -10.93
CA ALA A 37 0.22 21.71 -10.54
C ALA A 37 0.69 22.45 -9.27
N PRO A 38 0.56 23.78 -9.19
CA PRO A 38 0.79 24.48 -7.93
C PRO A 38 -0.19 23.94 -6.87
N LEU A 39 0.33 23.60 -5.69
CA LEU A 39 -0.47 23.10 -4.57
C LEU A 39 -1.67 24.01 -4.32
N VAL A 40 -2.86 23.42 -4.24
CA VAL A 40 -4.12 24.12 -3.96
C VAL A 40 -4.10 24.54 -2.47
N PRO A 41 -4.45 25.79 -2.11
CA PRO A 41 -4.18 26.36 -0.78
C PRO A 41 -5.14 25.89 0.33
N PHE A 42 -5.85 24.78 0.14
CA PHE A 42 -6.62 24.13 1.20
C PHE A 42 -5.82 22.93 1.70
N GLY A 43 -4.90 23.21 2.63
CA GLY A 43 -4.19 22.23 3.45
C GLY A 43 -3.37 21.24 2.65
N ASP A 44 -2.05 21.42 2.64
CA ASP A 44 -1.18 20.31 2.25
C ASP A 44 -1.57 19.11 3.14
N ILE A 45 -1.87 17.96 2.55
CA ILE A 45 -2.36 16.78 3.32
C ILE A 45 -1.28 16.38 4.34
N GLU A 46 -0.04 16.65 3.98
CA GLU A 46 1.15 16.56 4.79
C GLU A 46 1.14 17.53 5.98
N ASP A 47 0.72 18.79 5.79
CA ASP A 47 0.61 19.79 6.87
C ASP A 47 -0.49 19.41 7.87
N ASP A 48 -1.64 18.94 7.37
CA ASP A 48 -2.72 18.43 8.23
C ASP A 48 -2.27 17.19 9.01
N ALA A 49 -1.56 16.27 8.34
CA ALA A 49 -1.01 15.07 8.99
C ALA A 49 0.01 15.43 10.06
N GLU A 50 0.89 16.40 9.81
CA GLU A 50 1.88 16.89 10.77
C GLU A 50 1.19 17.56 11.97
N PHE A 51 0.16 18.37 11.74
CA PHE A 51 -0.62 18.99 12.81
C PHE A 51 -1.24 17.94 13.75
N TRP A 52 -1.88 16.90 13.19
CA TRP A 52 -2.45 15.81 13.99
C TRP A 52 -1.38 14.95 14.66
N ALA A 53 -0.23 14.74 14.03
CA ALA A 53 0.89 14.02 14.61
C ALA A 53 1.48 14.77 15.82
N ALA A 54 1.63 16.09 15.74
CA ALA A 54 2.13 16.93 16.83
C ALA A 54 1.23 16.91 18.07
N MET A 55 -0.08 16.69 17.87
CA MET A 55 -1.08 16.58 18.94
C MET A 55 -1.19 15.16 19.53
N ALA A 56 -0.65 14.15 18.86
CA ALA A 56 -0.80 12.76 19.25
C ALA A 56 0.21 12.33 20.33
N THR A 57 -0.21 11.44 21.21
CA THR A 57 0.69 10.77 22.15
C THR A 57 1.61 9.77 21.42
N TYR A 58 2.69 9.34 22.07
CA TYR A 58 3.61 8.35 21.53
C TYR A 58 2.90 7.05 21.09
N GLU A 59 1.97 6.53 21.91
CA GLU A 59 1.24 5.30 21.58
C GLU A 59 0.27 5.49 20.41
N GLU A 60 -0.36 6.67 20.30
CA GLU A 60 -1.22 7.02 19.15
C GLU A 60 -0.40 7.13 17.87
N LEU A 61 0.75 7.81 17.90
CA LEU A 61 1.67 7.89 16.76
C LEU A 61 2.10 6.49 16.28
N ARG A 62 2.49 5.62 17.22
CA ARG A 62 2.86 4.23 16.90
C ARG A 62 1.69 3.45 16.28
N ALA A 63 0.49 3.60 16.84
CA ALA A 63 -0.71 2.92 16.35
C ALA A 63 -1.14 3.42 14.96
N TYR A 64 -1.14 4.74 14.74
CA TYR A 64 -1.44 5.37 13.46
C TYR A 64 -0.45 4.94 12.40
N PHE A 65 0.84 4.98 12.70
CA PHE A 65 1.89 4.54 11.80
C PHE A 65 1.68 3.09 11.34
N LEU A 66 1.44 2.15 12.26
CA LEU A 66 1.20 0.75 11.93
C LEU A 66 -0.09 0.54 11.13
N ALA A 67 -1.17 1.25 11.47
CA ALA A 67 -2.46 1.13 10.79
C ALA A 67 -2.39 1.68 9.35
N CYS A 68 -1.79 2.86 9.17
CA CYS A 68 -1.56 3.49 7.87
C CYS A 68 -0.62 2.64 7.03
N GLY A 69 0.53 2.22 7.58
CA GLY A 69 1.50 1.35 6.89
C GLY A 69 0.89 0.04 6.40
N LYS A 70 0.03 -0.63 7.19
CA LYS A 70 -0.67 -1.86 6.77
C LYS A 70 -1.66 -1.62 5.63
N ARG A 71 -2.41 -0.52 5.66
CA ARG A 71 -3.36 -0.17 4.59
C ARG A 71 -2.62 0.20 3.30
N LEU A 72 -1.57 1.00 3.44
CA LEU A 72 -0.69 1.39 2.37
C LEU A 72 -0.01 0.16 1.75
N ALA A 73 0.52 -0.79 2.52
CA ALA A 73 1.12 -2.02 1.98
C ALA A 73 0.14 -2.90 1.18
N ARG A 74 -1.16 -2.83 1.50
CA ARG A 74 -2.23 -3.55 0.78
C ARG A 74 -2.71 -2.80 -0.46
N ARG A 75 -2.52 -1.49 -0.52
CA ARG A 75 -2.76 -0.67 -1.70
C ARG A 75 -1.49 -0.69 -2.57
N GLN A 76 -1.60 -0.67 -3.89
CA GLN A 76 -0.43 -0.71 -4.77
C GLN A 76 0.33 0.62 -4.73
N ILE A 77 1.04 0.91 -3.65
CA ILE A 77 1.95 2.05 -3.61
C ILE A 77 3.01 1.83 -4.68
N GLY A 78 3.23 2.85 -5.51
CA GLY A 78 4.30 2.84 -6.50
C GLY A 78 5.67 2.56 -5.85
N ARG A 79 6.61 2.02 -6.65
CA ARG A 79 7.95 1.64 -6.18
C ARG A 79 8.65 2.73 -5.36
N ARG A 80 8.51 4.00 -5.74
CA ARG A 80 9.09 5.15 -5.03
C ARG A 80 8.50 5.35 -3.64
N GLY A 81 7.18 5.24 -3.48
CA GLY A 81 6.54 5.36 -2.17
C GLY A 81 6.92 4.22 -1.21
N LYS A 82 7.07 3.00 -1.74
CA LYS A 82 7.60 1.85 -0.97
C LYS A 82 9.03 2.10 -0.48
N ILE A 83 9.90 2.64 -1.33
CA ILE A 83 11.28 2.99 -0.96
C ILE A 83 11.30 4.10 0.10
N ARG A 84 10.47 5.14 -0.04
CA ARG A 84 10.44 6.26 0.91
C ARG A 84 9.95 5.85 2.30
N LEU A 85 8.92 5.00 2.37
CA LEU A 85 8.47 4.42 3.64
C LEU A 85 9.53 3.52 4.28
N ALA A 86 10.22 2.72 3.48
CA ALA A 86 11.32 1.91 3.97
C ALA A 86 12.48 2.77 4.48
N GLN A 87 12.85 3.84 3.77
CA GLN A 87 13.90 4.77 4.23
C GLN A 87 13.53 5.43 5.56
N LEU A 88 12.28 5.86 5.73
CA LEU A 88 11.80 6.45 6.98
C LEU A 88 11.91 5.45 8.15
N LEU A 89 11.48 4.20 7.94
CA LEU A 89 11.59 3.14 8.95
C LEU A 89 13.03 2.76 9.28
N LEU A 90 13.91 2.83 8.28
CA LEU A 90 15.29 2.42 8.43
C LEU A 90 16.17 3.54 8.95
N ALA A 91 15.76 4.81 8.90
CA ALA A 91 16.61 5.97 9.14
C ALA A 91 17.48 5.84 10.40
N ASP A 92 16.88 5.40 11.51
CA ASP A 92 17.54 5.30 12.82
C ASP A 92 18.10 3.90 13.16
N LEU A 93 18.00 2.93 12.24
CA LEU A 93 18.56 1.60 12.45
C LEU A 93 20.06 1.57 12.16
N THR A 94 20.81 0.82 12.96
CA THR A 94 22.23 0.56 12.70
C THR A 94 22.38 -0.32 11.45
N ASP A 95 23.57 -0.32 10.83
CA ASP A 95 23.84 -1.20 9.69
C ASP A 95 23.64 -2.69 10.04
N GLU A 96 23.92 -3.07 11.29
CA GLU A 96 23.70 -4.42 11.82
C GLU A 96 22.20 -4.76 11.88
N ASP A 97 21.37 -3.85 12.38
CA ASP A 97 19.92 -4.04 12.44
C ASP A 97 19.29 -4.05 11.04
N ARG A 98 19.77 -3.21 10.12
CA ARG A 98 19.34 -3.20 8.71
C ARG A 98 19.64 -4.54 8.04
N GLN A 99 20.83 -5.09 8.26
CA GLN A 99 21.24 -6.39 7.71
C GLN A 99 20.41 -7.53 8.29
N THR A 100 20.15 -7.53 9.60
CA THR A 100 19.29 -8.51 10.27
C THR A 100 17.88 -8.51 9.71
N MET A 101 17.30 -7.34 9.46
CA MET A 101 15.96 -7.22 8.87
C MET A 101 15.90 -7.80 7.45
N VAL A 102 16.89 -7.50 6.60
CA VAL A 102 16.97 -8.03 5.22
C VAL A 102 17.18 -9.55 5.22
N ALA A 103 17.99 -10.08 6.15
CA ALA A 103 18.23 -11.51 6.29
C ALA A 103 16.96 -12.27 6.75
N THR A 104 16.21 -11.72 7.71
CA THR A 104 14.99 -12.34 8.24
C THR A 104 13.90 -12.48 7.17
N HIS A 105 13.80 -11.53 6.24
CA HIS A 105 12.87 -11.62 5.10
C HIS A 105 13.24 -12.69 4.06
N ARG A 106 14.53 -12.95 3.83
CA ARG A 106 14.97 -14.03 2.91
C ARG A 106 14.61 -15.42 3.45
N THR A 107 14.68 -15.61 4.76
CA THR A 107 14.35 -16.89 5.41
C THR A 107 12.83 -17.15 5.47
N GLY A 108 12.02 -16.08 5.60
CA GLY A 108 10.56 -16.19 5.60
C GLY A 108 9.94 -16.59 4.25
N ASP A 109 10.61 -16.30 3.12
CA ASP A 109 10.16 -16.70 1.78
C ASP A 109 10.45 -18.19 1.50
N ALA A 110 11.53 -18.72 2.07
CA ALA A 110 11.84 -20.16 2.04
C ALA A 110 10.89 -21.01 2.93
N GLY A 111 10.34 -20.42 4.00
CA GLY A 111 9.44 -21.11 4.94
C GLY A 111 7.98 -21.25 4.48
N ARG A 112 7.56 -20.60 3.39
CA ARG A 112 6.18 -20.68 2.87
C ARG A 112 5.98 -21.80 1.82
N GLN A 113 7.05 -22.47 1.41
CA GLN A 113 6.96 -23.71 0.63
C GLN A 113 6.95 -24.93 1.54
N VAL A 114 5.85 -25.17 2.25
CA VAL A 114 5.73 -26.36 3.11
C VAL A 114 4.38 -27.05 2.88
N ILE A 115 4.50 -28.14 2.11
CA ILE A 115 3.75 -29.41 2.15
C ILE A 115 2.36 -29.41 1.49
N GLN A 116 2.33 -29.85 0.22
CA GLN A 116 1.17 -30.60 -0.30
C GLN A 116 1.10 -31.93 0.47
N PRO A 117 -0.03 -32.28 1.11
CA PRO A 117 -0.18 -33.59 1.70
C PRO A 117 -0.32 -34.62 0.57
N GLU A 118 0.58 -35.61 0.55
CA GLU A 118 0.45 -36.78 -0.31
C GLU A 118 -0.90 -37.44 -0.07
N ARG A 119 -1.67 -37.60 -1.16
CA ARG A 119 -2.92 -38.36 -1.14
C ARG A 119 -2.57 -39.81 -0.80
N ARG A 120 -2.91 -40.26 0.42
CA ARG A 120 -2.92 -41.70 0.75
C ARG A 120 -3.79 -42.42 -0.27
N GLN A 121 -3.17 -43.28 -1.06
CA GLN A 121 -3.87 -44.28 -1.85
C GLN A 121 -4.62 -45.18 -0.87
N ALA A 122 -5.95 -45.25 -1.03
CA ALA A 122 -6.76 -46.22 -0.34
C ALA A 122 -6.49 -47.59 -0.97
N GLU A 123 -5.64 -48.39 -0.33
CA GLU A 123 -5.59 -49.83 -0.58
C GLU A 123 -6.91 -50.44 -0.12
N GLY A 124 -7.74 -50.85 -1.09
CA GLY A 124 -8.95 -51.62 -0.83
C GLY A 124 -8.62 -53.01 -0.30
N PRO A 125 -9.43 -53.59 0.61
CA PRO A 125 -9.16 -54.92 1.12
C PRO A 125 -9.53 -55.95 0.05
N ARG A 126 -8.56 -56.80 -0.31
CA ARG A 126 -8.84 -58.08 -0.98
C ARG A 126 -9.47 -59.02 0.04
N ARG A 127 -10.72 -59.43 -0.20
CA ARG A 127 -11.27 -60.75 0.16
C ARG A 127 -12.58 -60.96 -0.58
#